data_AF-S3BJU8-F1
#
_entry.id   AF-S3BJU8-F1
#
_cell.length_a   1.000
_cell.length_b   1.000
_cell.length_c   1.000
_cell.angle_alpha   90.00
_cell.angle_beta   90.00
_cell.angle_gamma   90.00
#
_symmetry.space_group_name_H-M   'P 1'
#
loop_
_entity.id
_entity.type
_entity.pdbx_description
1 polymer ?
#
loop_
_entity_poly.entity_id
_entity_poly.type
_entity_poly.pdbx_seq_one_letter_code
_entity_poly.pdbx_strand_id
1 'polypeptide(L)'
;MKNKHYILPIFIGLSLALGLVLGRQLANFYIPKPPPPVPMPITDIDTVQENPYKVKLNRLIDYIEEDYVDKVNTDSIVDLTINSILRKLDPHSTYISKSDIQEVAETMSGKFVGVGISFYMYKDTIAVIKPIEGSDAMHKGIRFGDRILIAGKDTLFKKHLNTDKIKNILKGEMGSKVDLTIYRKSKDSLFKIGIERKFIPIKSIDCFYKVNDTLGYIRMNRFAETTNDEFDSALKALEKEGINSLILDLRNNSGGFLNVGIQIADEFLAKDKMIVFTKNNRKEIEETYSTAGGLFENKPIFVLVNENSASASEIVAGALQDNDRGVIVGRRTFGKGLVQSEMPLPDGSAVRLTTARYYTPTGRSIQKPYNLRHQRRSFQIDNTTVPDSLKFTTPKGKVVYGGGGIYPDVYVPVDMKPETYMVNEVLNSGLTNFFLFEYLDSHPSQNHKPQKSYFIGGYKVPKEMLNAFSKFLKERKINIDFKRNSNDISKYLKANLAEIWFNDNVAGLIRNQGDFYIESCLHYYKQKHPKNSTENPTKVVRRKAKKPIKRV
;
A
#
# COMPACT_ATOMS: atom_id res chain seq x y z
N MET A 1 -43.10 -45.51 55.01
CA MET A 1 -42.81 -44.12 55.43
C MET A 1 -41.46 -43.67 54.88
N LYS A 2 -41.38 -43.16 53.66
CA LYS A 2 -40.16 -42.61 53.04
C LYS A 2 -40.60 -41.65 51.93
N ASN A 3 -40.70 -40.36 52.25
CA ASN A 3 -40.72 -39.23 51.30
C ASN A 3 -40.58 -37.90 52.06
N LYS A 4 -39.56 -37.78 52.91
CA LYS A 4 -39.24 -36.52 53.63
C LYS A 4 -37.89 -35.90 53.24
N HIS A 5 -37.21 -36.41 52.21
CA HIS A 5 -35.88 -35.89 51.82
C HIS A 5 -35.88 -34.88 50.65
N TYR A 6 -37.02 -34.64 49.99
CA TYR A 6 -37.12 -33.63 48.92
C TYR A 6 -37.69 -32.28 49.39
N ILE A 7 -38.20 -32.21 50.61
CA ILE A 7 -38.83 -31.00 51.14
C ILE A 7 -37.76 -29.98 51.55
N LEU A 8 -36.70 -30.43 52.22
CA LEU A 8 -35.65 -29.54 52.75
C LEU A 8 -34.91 -28.74 51.65
N PRO A 9 -34.48 -29.33 50.51
CA PRO A 9 -33.82 -28.57 49.44
C PRO A 9 -34.76 -27.56 48.77
N ILE A 10 -36.05 -27.89 48.65
CA ILE A 10 -37.07 -27.00 48.08
C ILE A 10 -37.30 -25.80 48.99
N PHE A 11 -37.38 -26.02 50.31
CA PHE A 11 -37.49 -24.92 51.27
C PHE A 11 -36.23 -24.05 51.27
N ILE A 12 -35.03 -24.62 51.19
CA ILE A 12 -33.78 -23.84 51.08
C ILE A 12 -33.76 -23.01 49.78
N GLY A 13 -34.17 -23.59 48.65
CA GLY A 13 -34.27 -22.88 47.38
C GLY A 13 -35.29 -21.74 47.40
N LEU A 14 -36.48 -21.98 47.97
CA LEU A 14 -37.50 -20.95 48.16
C LEU A 14 -37.05 -19.84 49.12
N SER A 15 -36.36 -20.19 50.21
CA SER A 15 -35.80 -19.22 51.15
C SER A 15 -34.70 -18.37 50.53
N LEU A 16 -33.84 -18.94 49.67
CA LEU A 16 -32.83 -18.18 48.93
C LEU A 16 -33.45 -17.26 47.87
N ALA A 17 -34.47 -17.74 47.16
CA ALA A 17 -35.21 -16.92 46.19
C ALA A 17 -35.96 -15.76 46.86
N LEU A 18 -36.63 -16.02 47.99
CA LEU A 18 -37.25 -14.97 48.80
C LEU A 18 -36.20 -14.01 49.36
N GLY A 19 -35.06 -14.52 49.82
CA GLY A 19 -33.95 -13.70 50.31
C GLY A 19 -33.36 -12.79 49.23
N LEU A 20 -33.27 -13.24 47.98
CA LEU A 20 -32.85 -12.42 46.84
C LEU A 20 -33.89 -11.36 46.46
N VAL A 21 -35.19 -11.70 46.48
CA VAL A 21 -36.27 -10.76 46.17
C VAL A 21 -36.42 -9.72 47.27
N LEU A 22 -36.41 -10.14 48.54
CA LEU A 22 -36.44 -9.25 49.70
C LEU A 22 -35.15 -8.43 49.81
N GLY A 23 -33.99 -9.03 49.52
CA GLY A 23 -32.72 -8.32 49.44
C GLY A 23 -32.71 -7.24 48.36
N ARG A 24 -33.34 -7.51 47.20
CA ARG A 24 -33.50 -6.51 46.13
C ARG A 24 -34.53 -5.43 46.48
N GLN A 25 -35.63 -5.78 47.14
CA GLN A 25 -36.61 -4.81 47.63
C GLN A 25 -36.04 -3.95 48.77
N LEU A 26 -35.26 -4.53 49.68
CA LEU A 26 -34.59 -3.81 50.77
C LEU A 26 -33.39 -3.00 50.27
N ALA A 27 -32.63 -3.46 49.27
CA ALA A 27 -31.60 -2.66 48.61
C ALA A 27 -32.19 -1.42 47.92
N ASN A 28 -33.40 -1.53 47.36
CA ASN A 28 -34.16 -0.39 46.85
C ASN A 28 -34.69 0.55 47.95
N PHE A 29 -34.76 0.09 49.20
CA PHE A 29 -35.25 0.85 50.35
C PHE A 29 -34.13 1.43 51.24
N TYR A 30 -32.90 0.93 51.16
CA TYR A 30 -31.79 1.31 52.05
C TYR A 30 -30.49 1.73 51.34
N ILE A 31 -30.43 1.73 50.00
CA ILE A 31 -29.50 2.62 49.30
C ILE A 31 -30.19 3.99 49.29
N PRO A 32 -29.69 5.00 50.02
CA PRO A 32 -30.21 6.35 49.86
C PRO A 32 -30.06 6.67 48.38
N LYS A 33 -31.18 6.93 47.69
CA LYS A 33 -31.12 7.64 46.41
C LYS A 33 -30.14 8.80 46.65
N PRO A 34 -29.15 9.04 45.77
CA PRO A 34 -28.37 10.26 45.89
C PRO A 34 -29.37 11.39 46.12
N PRO A 35 -29.12 12.32 47.07
CA PRO A 35 -30.04 13.42 47.29
C PRO A 35 -30.41 13.96 45.90
N PRO A 36 -31.71 14.24 45.61
CA PRO A 36 -32.00 15.01 44.39
C PRO A 36 -31.01 16.17 44.41
N PRO A 37 -30.30 16.47 43.30
CA PRO A 37 -29.32 17.54 43.34
C PRO A 37 -30.00 18.68 44.04
N VAL A 38 -29.49 19.05 45.24
CA VAL A 38 -29.92 20.28 45.89
C VAL A 38 -29.79 21.27 44.74
N PRO A 39 -30.82 22.05 44.37
CA PRO A 39 -30.56 23.16 43.48
C PRO A 39 -29.41 23.86 44.19
N MET A 40 -28.21 23.78 43.60
CA MET A 40 -27.22 24.78 43.90
C MET A 40 -28.02 26.07 43.79
N PRO A 41 -27.94 27.01 44.75
CA PRO A 41 -28.52 28.33 44.51
C PRO A 41 -28.11 28.65 43.09
N ILE A 42 -29.08 28.82 42.18
CA ILE A 42 -28.85 28.81 40.74
C ILE A 42 -27.75 29.82 40.48
N THR A 43 -26.54 29.32 40.45
CA THR A 43 -25.37 29.94 39.90
C THR A 43 -25.34 29.20 38.59
N ASP A 44 -25.93 29.85 37.58
CA ASP A 44 -26.08 29.41 36.20
C ASP A 44 -24.80 28.73 35.67
N ILE A 45 -24.61 27.43 35.92
CA ILE A 45 -23.40 26.70 35.51
C ILE A 45 -23.74 25.38 34.78
N ASP A 46 -25.01 24.96 34.69
CA ASP A 46 -25.44 23.81 33.87
C ASP A 46 -26.09 24.20 32.52
N THR A 47 -25.63 25.30 31.93
CA THR A 47 -25.55 25.35 30.47
C THR A 47 -24.12 25.02 30.10
N VAL A 48 -23.84 23.78 29.69
CA VAL A 48 -22.80 23.63 28.68
C VAL A 48 -23.33 24.43 27.52
N GLN A 49 -22.89 25.68 27.41
CA GLN A 49 -23.31 26.59 26.36
C GLN A 49 -23.02 25.85 25.07
N GLU A 50 -24.05 25.29 24.44
CA GLU A 50 -23.85 24.52 23.22
C GLU A 50 -23.14 25.46 22.26
N ASN A 51 -21.98 25.01 21.77
CA ASN A 51 -21.14 25.83 20.93
C ASN A 51 -22.06 26.43 19.84
N PRO A 52 -22.22 27.77 19.76
CA PRO A 52 -23.22 28.38 18.90
C PRO A 52 -23.01 28.03 17.42
N TYR A 53 -21.79 27.65 17.03
CA TYR A 53 -21.48 27.15 15.70
C TYR A 53 -22.00 25.72 15.45
N LYS A 54 -22.03 24.85 16.47
CA LYS A 54 -22.66 23.52 16.37
C LYS A 54 -24.18 23.66 16.20
N VAL A 55 -24.81 24.50 17.03
CA VAL A 55 -26.24 24.80 16.94
C VAL A 55 -26.59 25.36 15.56
N LYS A 56 -25.78 26.31 15.05
CA LYS A 56 -25.97 26.89 13.72
C LYS A 56 -25.92 25.85 12.60
N LEU A 57 -25.01 24.87 12.67
CA LEU A 57 -24.90 23.83 11.64
C LEU A 57 -26.09 22.88 11.68
N ASN A 58 -26.49 22.44 12.89
CA ASN A 58 -27.67 21.60 13.06
C ASN A 58 -28.92 22.29 12.52
N ARG A 59 -29.13 23.57 12.88
CA ARG A 59 -30.28 24.34 12.42
C ARG A 59 -30.34 24.51 10.90
N LEU A 60 -29.18 24.62 10.24
CA LEU A 60 -29.12 24.65 8.78
C LEU A 60 -29.56 23.32 8.16
N ILE A 61 -29.18 22.19 8.76
CA ILE A 61 -29.62 20.87 8.30
C ILE A 61 -31.15 20.76 8.47
N ASP A 62 -31.69 21.16 9.62
CA ASP A 62 -33.14 21.16 9.87
C ASP A 62 -33.91 21.95 8.79
N TYR A 63 -33.47 23.17 8.46
CA TYR A 63 -34.10 23.98 7.40
C TYR A 63 -34.05 23.31 6.01
N ILE A 64 -33.00 22.56 5.71
CA ILE A 64 -32.88 21.85 4.44
C ILE A 64 -33.84 20.65 4.40
N GLU A 65 -34.05 19.97 5.53
CA GLU A 65 -34.93 18.80 5.59
C GLU A 65 -36.41 19.18 5.66
N GLU A 66 -36.74 20.22 6.43
CA GLU A 66 -38.12 20.60 6.74
C GLU A 66 -38.69 21.61 5.73
N ASP A 67 -37.89 22.58 5.28
CA ASP A 67 -38.38 23.76 4.55
C ASP A 67 -37.94 23.81 3.07
N TYR A 68 -37.03 22.93 2.61
CA TYR A 68 -36.57 22.95 1.21
C TYR A 68 -37.64 22.40 0.26
N VAL A 69 -37.84 23.09 -0.86
CA VAL A 69 -38.96 22.85 -1.80
C VAL A 69 -38.90 21.49 -2.51
N ASP A 70 -37.71 20.91 -2.68
CA ASP A 70 -37.51 19.63 -3.35
C ASP A 70 -37.03 18.54 -2.37
N LYS A 71 -37.28 17.27 -2.69
CA LYS A 71 -36.71 16.16 -1.92
C LYS A 71 -35.20 16.09 -2.11
N VAL A 72 -34.45 16.28 -1.04
CA VAL A 72 -32.98 16.18 -1.01
C VAL A 72 -32.52 14.90 -0.33
N ASN A 73 -31.34 14.40 -0.72
CA ASN A 73 -30.66 13.33 0.00
C ASN A 73 -29.69 13.96 1.01
N THR A 74 -30.13 14.12 2.26
CA THR A 74 -29.36 14.81 3.31
C THR A 74 -28.00 14.16 3.56
N ASP A 75 -27.88 12.83 3.51
CA ASP A 75 -26.61 12.11 3.68
C ASP A 75 -25.54 12.64 2.70
N SER A 76 -25.93 12.82 1.44
CA SER A 76 -25.03 13.36 0.42
C SER A 76 -24.63 14.81 0.69
N ILE A 77 -25.49 15.63 1.30
CA ILE A 77 -25.20 17.04 1.61
C ILE A 77 -24.25 17.13 2.81
N VAL A 78 -24.48 16.32 3.84
CA VAL A 78 -23.63 16.25 5.03
C VAL A 78 -22.22 15.80 4.63
N ASP A 79 -22.10 14.73 3.83
CA ASP A 79 -20.83 14.22 3.33
C ASP A 79 -20.05 15.28 2.54
N LEU A 80 -20.73 16.02 1.64
CA LEU A 80 -20.13 17.11 0.87
C LEU A 80 -19.67 18.27 1.76
N THR A 81 -20.45 18.56 2.80
CA THR A 81 -20.17 19.63 3.77
C THR A 81 -18.94 19.28 4.61
N ILE A 82 -18.89 18.07 5.18
CA ILE A 82 -17.74 17.58 5.95
C ILE A 82 -16.48 17.63 5.08
N ASN A 83 -16.55 17.09 3.86
CA ASN A 83 -15.42 17.14 2.92
C ASN A 83 -14.95 18.58 2.64
N SER A 84 -15.89 19.51 2.48
CA SER A 84 -15.59 20.92 2.22
C SER A 84 -14.90 21.60 3.41
N ILE A 85 -15.34 21.29 4.63
CA ILE A 85 -14.69 21.78 5.87
C ILE A 85 -13.26 21.23 5.98
N LEU A 86 -13.08 19.91 5.81
CA LEU A 86 -11.77 19.26 5.94
C LEU A 86 -10.74 19.82 4.94
N ARG A 87 -11.15 20.03 3.68
CA ARG A 87 -10.29 20.63 2.64
C ARG A 87 -9.82 22.06 2.96
N LYS A 88 -10.52 22.78 3.84
CA LYS A 88 -10.11 24.11 4.32
C LYS A 88 -9.07 24.03 5.44
N LEU A 89 -8.99 22.90 6.15
CA LEU A 89 -7.99 22.69 7.20
C LEU A 89 -6.62 22.38 6.58
N ASP A 90 -6.58 21.36 5.72
CA ASP A 90 -5.38 20.93 5.02
C ASP A 90 -5.75 20.04 3.80
N PRO A 91 -4.83 19.77 2.85
CA PRO A 91 -5.12 18.99 1.65
C PRO A 91 -5.07 17.46 1.86
N HIS A 92 -4.86 16.98 3.08
CA HIS A 92 -4.66 15.58 3.43
C HIS A 92 -5.78 14.99 4.29
N SER A 93 -6.50 15.82 5.05
CA SER A 93 -7.63 15.43 5.88
C SER A 93 -8.83 15.11 5.00
N THR A 94 -9.43 13.94 5.20
CA THR A 94 -10.46 13.40 4.30
C THR A 94 -11.59 12.75 5.09
N TYR A 95 -12.80 12.81 4.53
CA TYR A 95 -13.92 11.99 4.97
C TYR A 95 -13.88 10.64 4.26
N ILE A 96 -14.24 9.58 4.97
CA ILE A 96 -14.33 8.21 4.48
C ILE A 96 -15.78 7.80 4.68
N SER A 97 -16.50 7.61 3.57
CA SER A 97 -17.92 7.26 3.61
C SER A 97 -18.13 5.85 4.20
N LYS A 98 -19.36 5.58 4.63
CA LYS A 98 -19.76 4.24 5.08
C LYS A 98 -19.57 3.16 4.01
N SER A 99 -19.71 3.48 2.72
CA SER A 99 -19.50 2.50 1.66
C SER A 99 -18.02 2.15 1.45
N ASP A 100 -17.12 3.08 1.77
CA ASP A 100 -15.69 2.95 1.47
C ASP A 100 -14.88 2.45 2.67
N ILE A 101 -15.41 2.59 3.89
CA ILE A 101 -14.71 2.27 5.14
C ILE A 101 -14.16 0.83 5.16
N GLN A 102 -14.92 -0.12 4.59
CA GLN A 102 -14.51 -1.52 4.51
C GLN A 102 -13.31 -1.71 3.58
N GLU A 103 -13.27 -1.06 2.42
CA GLU A 103 -12.14 -1.16 1.49
C GLU A 103 -10.88 -0.51 2.06
N VAL A 104 -11.05 0.62 2.78
CA VAL A 104 -9.94 1.26 3.50
C VAL A 104 -9.40 0.33 4.58
N ALA A 105 -10.27 -0.26 5.41
CA ALA A 105 -9.86 -1.19 6.46
C ALA A 105 -9.17 -2.45 5.91
N GLU A 106 -9.67 -3.02 4.81
CA GLU A 106 -9.04 -4.17 4.15
C GLU A 106 -7.65 -3.81 3.58
N THR A 107 -7.52 -2.65 2.96
CA THR A 107 -6.24 -2.17 2.41
C THR A 107 -5.21 -1.95 3.52
N MET A 108 -5.62 -1.34 4.64
CA MET A 108 -4.76 -1.06 5.79
C MET A 108 -4.41 -2.32 6.57
N SER A 109 -5.34 -3.26 6.75
CA SER A 109 -5.06 -4.56 7.38
C SER A 109 -4.25 -5.51 6.49
N GLY A 110 -4.15 -5.22 5.19
CA GLY A 110 -3.39 -6.05 4.23
C GLY A 110 -4.09 -7.36 3.88
N LYS A 111 -5.39 -7.49 4.16
CA LYS A 111 -6.17 -8.70 3.86
C LYS A 111 -7.64 -8.39 3.71
N PHE A 112 -8.34 -9.23 2.94
CA PHE A 112 -9.81 -9.21 2.85
C PHE A 112 -10.35 -10.63 2.86
N VAL A 113 -11.65 -10.81 3.05
CA VAL A 113 -12.28 -12.14 3.00
C VAL A 113 -12.95 -12.37 1.65
N GLY A 114 -12.60 -13.46 0.97
CA GLY A 114 -13.20 -13.80 -0.32
C GLY A 114 -12.74 -15.14 -0.90
N VAL A 115 -13.12 -15.39 -2.15
CA VAL A 115 -12.77 -16.65 -2.86
C VAL A 115 -11.29 -16.78 -3.23
N GLY A 116 -10.55 -15.65 -3.31
CA GLY A 116 -9.12 -15.66 -3.62
C GLY A 116 -8.78 -15.89 -5.08
N ILE A 117 -9.32 -15.08 -5.99
CA ILE A 117 -8.97 -15.11 -7.42
C ILE A 117 -8.60 -13.72 -7.92
N SER A 118 -7.64 -13.65 -8.83
CA SER A 118 -7.40 -12.49 -9.69
C SER A 118 -8.11 -12.72 -11.02
N PHE A 119 -8.86 -11.73 -11.50
CA PHE A 119 -9.71 -11.87 -12.68
C PHE A 119 -9.76 -10.61 -13.54
N TYR A 120 -10.11 -10.80 -14.81
CA TYR A 120 -10.56 -9.74 -15.70
C TYR A 120 -12.04 -9.90 -16.03
N MET A 121 -12.70 -8.77 -16.28
CA MET A 121 -13.92 -8.78 -17.07
C MET A 121 -13.53 -8.94 -18.53
N TYR A 122 -13.72 -10.15 -19.06
CA TYR A 122 -13.46 -10.45 -20.46
C TYR A 122 -14.79 -10.55 -21.20
N LYS A 123 -15.04 -9.57 -22.07
CA LYS A 123 -16.35 -9.35 -22.69
C LYS A 123 -17.42 -9.15 -21.61
N ASP A 124 -18.31 -10.11 -21.44
CA ASP A 124 -19.44 -10.08 -20.52
C ASP A 124 -19.27 -11.04 -19.34
N THR A 125 -18.10 -11.65 -19.15
CA THR A 125 -17.89 -12.74 -18.21
C THR A 125 -16.58 -12.59 -17.42
N ILE A 126 -16.56 -13.06 -16.18
CA ILE A 126 -15.35 -13.13 -15.34
C ILE A 126 -14.41 -14.18 -15.90
N ALA A 127 -13.17 -13.79 -16.16
CA ALA A 127 -12.11 -14.69 -16.59
C ALA A 127 -10.96 -14.70 -15.59
N VAL A 128 -10.63 -15.88 -15.09
CA VAL A 128 -9.58 -16.04 -14.07
C VAL A 128 -8.21 -15.86 -14.70
N ILE A 129 -7.42 -14.97 -14.12
CA ILE A 129 -6.00 -14.78 -14.44
C ILE A 129 -5.19 -15.80 -13.64
N LYS A 130 -5.28 -15.74 -12.31
CA LYS A 130 -4.64 -16.69 -11.40
C LYS A 130 -5.44 -16.81 -10.11
N PRO A 131 -5.54 -18.00 -9.50
CA PRO A 131 -5.96 -18.09 -8.11
C PRO A 131 -4.86 -17.45 -7.22
N ILE A 132 -5.26 -16.88 -6.08
CA ILE A 132 -4.34 -16.30 -5.11
C ILE A 132 -3.70 -17.44 -4.30
N GLU A 133 -2.40 -17.31 -4.01
CA GLU A 133 -1.65 -18.30 -3.25
C GLU A 133 -2.26 -18.54 -1.86
N GLY A 134 -2.40 -19.81 -1.47
CA GLY A 134 -3.03 -20.22 -0.20
C GLY A 134 -4.56 -20.10 -0.15
N SER A 135 -5.22 -19.63 -1.21
CA SER A 135 -6.69 -19.58 -1.28
C SER A 135 -7.31 -20.95 -1.50
N ASP A 136 -8.57 -21.11 -1.06
CA ASP A 136 -9.33 -22.34 -1.34
C ASP A 136 -9.53 -22.53 -2.85
N ALA A 137 -9.71 -21.44 -3.62
CA ALA A 137 -9.74 -21.47 -5.08
C ALA A 137 -8.50 -22.14 -5.71
N MET A 138 -7.30 -21.85 -5.18
CA MET A 138 -6.06 -22.49 -5.64
C MET A 138 -6.06 -23.98 -5.32
N HIS A 139 -6.37 -24.35 -4.08
CA HIS A 139 -6.40 -25.75 -3.63
C HIS A 139 -7.44 -26.60 -4.38
N LYS A 140 -8.58 -25.98 -4.72
CA LYS A 140 -9.68 -26.57 -5.49
C LYS A 140 -9.40 -26.63 -7.00
N GLY A 141 -8.26 -26.12 -7.45
CA GLY A 141 -7.79 -26.30 -8.82
C GLY A 141 -8.45 -25.39 -9.85
N ILE A 142 -8.86 -24.18 -9.45
CA ILE A 142 -9.16 -23.08 -10.39
C ILE A 142 -7.88 -22.70 -11.13
N ARG A 143 -7.97 -22.41 -12.43
CA ARG A 143 -6.82 -22.19 -13.32
C ARG A 143 -6.99 -20.94 -14.17
N PHE A 144 -5.87 -20.48 -14.73
CA PHE A 144 -5.86 -19.45 -15.77
C PHE A 144 -6.85 -19.81 -16.89
N GLY A 145 -7.66 -18.84 -17.32
CA GLY A 145 -8.63 -18.99 -18.39
C GLY A 145 -9.97 -19.61 -17.97
N ASP A 146 -10.15 -20.03 -16.72
CA ASP A 146 -11.48 -20.44 -16.25
C ASP A 146 -12.46 -19.27 -16.30
N ARG A 147 -13.69 -19.53 -16.75
CA ARG A 147 -14.78 -18.53 -16.76
C ARG A 147 -15.74 -18.80 -15.63
N ILE A 148 -15.98 -17.82 -14.77
CA ILE A 148 -16.94 -17.95 -13.67
C ILE A 148 -18.28 -17.40 -14.14
N LEU A 149 -19.25 -18.30 -14.28
CA LEU A 149 -20.57 -17.99 -14.83
C LEU A 149 -21.59 -17.67 -13.73
N ILE A 150 -21.53 -18.39 -12.62
CA ILE A 150 -22.48 -18.27 -11.51
C ILE A 150 -21.71 -18.39 -10.19
N ALA A 151 -22.08 -17.56 -9.20
CA ALA A 151 -21.66 -17.70 -7.81
C ALA A 151 -22.90 -17.82 -6.91
N GLY A 152 -23.11 -19.00 -6.33
CA GLY A 152 -24.33 -19.30 -5.57
C GLY A 152 -25.58 -19.15 -6.45
N LYS A 153 -26.38 -18.13 -6.17
CA LYS A 153 -27.61 -17.80 -6.93
C LYS A 153 -27.39 -16.69 -7.97
N ASP A 154 -26.23 -16.04 -7.95
CA ASP A 154 -25.95 -14.88 -8.79
C ASP A 154 -25.32 -15.27 -10.12
N THR A 155 -26.02 -14.95 -11.22
CA THR A 155 -25.46 -15.01 -12.58
C THR A 155 -24.49 -13.87 -12.80
N LEU A 156 -23.26 -14.19 -13.20
CA LEU A 156 -22.16 -13.24 -13.36
C LEU A 156 -21.84 -12.87 -14.81
N PHE A 157 -22.57 -13.42 -15.78
CA PHE A 157 -22.44 -13.11 -17.20
C PHE A 157 -23.65 -12.34 -17.76
N LYS A 158 -23.47 -11.62 -18.87
CA LYS A 158 -24.53 -10.91 -19.65
C LYS A 158 -25.38 -9.88 -18.89
N LYS A 159 -24.97 -9.48 -17.69
CA LYS A 159 -25.70 -8.51 -16.85
C LYS A 159 -25.07 -7.13 -16.80
N HIS A 160 -24.01 -6.88 -17.58
CA HIS A 160 -23.19 -5.65 -17.50
C HIS A 160 -22.87 -5.25 -16.06
N LEU A 161 -22.58 -6.24 -15.20
CA LEU A 161 -22.29 -5.98 -13.78
C LEU A 161 -21.01 -5.15 -13.68
N ASN A 162 -21.04 -4.10 -12.87
CA ASN A 162 -19.82 -3.40 -12.53
C ASN A 162 -18.91 -4.30 -11.67
N THR A 163 -17.62 -3.99 -11.69
CA THR A 163 -16.61 -4.76 -10.96
C THR A 163 -16.89 -4.80 -9.45
N ASP A 164 -17.42 -3.74 -8.87
CA ASP A 164 -17.64 -3.66 -7.41
C ASP A 164 -18.77 -4.58 -6.95
N LYS A 165 -19.86 -4.69 -7.73
CA LYS A 165 -20.90 -5.68 -7.45
C LYS A 165 -20.37 -7.11 -7.53
N ILE A 166 -19.47 -7.38 -8.48
CA ILE A 166 -18.81 -8.69 -8.59
C ILE A 166 -17.93 -8.96 -7.36
N LYS A 167 -17.11 -7.97 -6.94
CA LYS A 167 -16.31 -8.09 -5.71
C LYS A 167 -17.21 -8.41 -4.52
N ASN A 168 -18.34 -7.73 -4.37
CA ASN A 168 -19.27 -7.96 -3.25
C ASN A 168 -19.89 -9.35 -3.25
N ILE A 169 -20.19 -9.93 -4.42
CA ILE A 169 -20.70 -11.31 -4.54
C ILE A 169 -19.62 -12.34 -4.17
N LEU A 170 -18.38 -12.11 -4.60
CA LEU A 170 -17.26 -13.02 -4.37
C LEU A 170 -16.68 -12.89 -2.95
N LYS A 171 -16.79 -11.72 -2.33
CA LYS A 171 -16.57 -11.50 -0.90
C LYS A 171 -17.73 -12.04 -0.07
N GLY A 172 -17.54 -12.10 1.24
CA GLY A 172 -18.55 -12.57 2.18
C GLY A 172 -17.92 -12.89 3.53
N GLU A 173 -18.70 -13.52 4.41
CA GLU A 173 -18.25 -13.87 5.75
C GLU A 173 -17.15 -14.94 5.74
N MET A 174 -16.24 -14.86 6.70
CA MET A 174 -15.15 -15.83 6.89
C MET A 174 -15.72 -17.23 7.13
N GLY A 175 -15.24 -18.23 6.39
CA GLY A 175 -15.71 -19.62 6.46
C GLY A 175 -17.03 -19.89 5.73
N SER A 176 -17.72 -18.87 5.21
CA SER A 176 -18.89 -19.07 4.37
C SER A 176 -18.52 -19.77 3.05
N LYS A 177 -19.44 -20.56 2.49
CA LYS A 177 -19.23 -21.27 1.22
C LYS A 177 -20.02 -20.62 0.09
N VAL A 178 -19.44 -20.66 -1.11
CA VAL A 178 -20.10 -20.25 -2.35
C VAL A 178 -19.80 -21.26 -3.46
N ASP A 179 -20.84 -21.78 -4.10
CA ASP A 179 -20.68 -22.66 -5.24
C ASP A 179 -20.42 -21.84 -6.51
N LEU A 180 -19.26 -22.02 -7.11
CA LEU A 180 -18.91 -21.41 -8.39
C LEU A 180 -19.23 -22.38 -9.53
N THR A 181 -20.01 -21.93 -10.50
CA THR A 181 -20.16 -22.65 -11.78
C THR A 181 -19.12 -22.12 -12.75
N ILE A 182 -18.22 -23.02 -13.16
CA ILE A 182 -17.04 -22.69 -13.96
C ILE A 182 -17.13 -23.35 -15.32
N TYR A 183 -16.82 -22.59 -16.38
CA TYR A 183 -16.54 -23.10 -17.71
C TYR A 183 -15.03 -23.13 -17.96
N ARG A 184 -14.51 -24.29 -18.34
CA ARG A 184 -13.10 -24.47 -18.68
C ARG A 184 -12.93 -24.85 -20.14
N LYS A 185 -12.44 -23.88 -20.91
CA LYS A 185 -12.25 -23.97 -22.36
C LYS A 185 -11.37 -25.16 -22.80
N SER A 186 -10.30 -25.48 -22.05
CA SER A 186 -9.36 -26.54 -22.42
C SER A 186 -9.95 -27.96 -22.39
N LYS A 187 -11.06 -28.16 -21.68
CA LYS A 187 -11.80 -29.42 -21.62
C LYS A 187 -13.20 -29.32 -22.23
N ASP A 188 -13.56 -28.12 -22.72
CA ASP A 188 -14.91 -27.75 -23.11
C ASP A 188 -16.00 -28.22 -22.12
N SER A 189 -15.77 -27.98 -20.82
CA SER A 189 -16.59 -28.57 -19.75
C SER A 189 -17.09 -27.53 -18.77
N LEU A 190 -18.33 -27.71 -18.31
CA LEU A 190 -18.92 -27.01 -17.17
C LEU A 190 -18.84 -27.87 -15.92
N PHE A 191 -18.44 -27.29 -14.80
CA PHE A 191 -18.47 -27.97 -13.50
C PHE A 191 -18.76 -26.98 -12.37
N LYS A 192 -19.26 -27.50 -11.25
CA LYS A 192 -19.51 -26.75 -10.02
C LYS A 192 -18.44 -27.04 -9.00
N ILE A 193 -18.02 -26.02 -8.26
CA ILE A 193 -17.05 -26.17 -7.20
C ILE A 193 -17.40 -25.28 -6.01
N GLY A 194 -17.54 -25.88 -4.83
CA GLY A 194 -17.76 -25.15 -3.59
C GLY A 194 -16.44 -24.55 -3.10
N ILE A 195 -16.41 -23.22 -2.98
CA ILE A 195 -15.28 -22.45 -2.46
C ILE A 195 -15.61 -21.91 -1.08
N GLU A 196 -14.73 -22.15 -0.12
CA GLU A 196 -14.78 -21.54 1.20
C GLU A 196 -14.09 -20.17 1.16
N ARG A 197 -14.77 -19.12 1.64
CA ARG A 197 -14.20 -17.78 1.73
C ARG A 197 -13.22 -17.69 2.89
N LYS A 198 -12.00 -17.27 2.60
CA LYS A 198 -10.89 -17.17 3.57
C LYS A 198 -10.23 -15.80 3.50
N PHE A 199 -9.34 -15.51 4.45
CA PHE A 199 -8.44 -14.37 4.34
C PHE A 199 -7.58 -14.50 3.09
N ILE A 200 -7.67 -13.49 2.24
CA ILE A 200 -6.89 -13.33 1.02
C ILE A 200 -5.90 -12.20 1.27
N PRO A 201 -4.58 -12.47 1.17
CA PRO A 201 -3.58 -11.44 1.41
C PRO A 201 -3.61 -10.40 0.29
N ILE A 202 -3.56 -9.14 0.69
CA ILE A 202 -3.16 -8.04 -0.18
C ILE A 202 -1.68 -7.86 0.13
N LYS A 203 -0.78 -8.17 -0.80
CA LYS A 203 0.68 -8.12 -0.54
C LYS A 203 1.19 -6.68 -0.52
N SER A 204 2.00 -6.34 0.46
CA SER A 204 2.72 -5.06 0.56
C SER A 204 4.12 -5.16 -0.07
N ILE A 205 4.71 -6.37 -0.04
CA ILE A 205 5.95 -6.68 -0.78
C ILE A 205 5.61 -7.16 -2.19
N ASP A 206 5.90 -6.32 -3.19
CA ASP A 206 5.64 -6.63 -4.61
C ASP A 206 6.57 -7.75 -5.10
N CYS A 207 7.86 -7.64 -4.76
CA CYS A 207 8.87 -8.62 -5.15
C CYS A 207 10.14 -8.49 -4.31
N PHE A 208 10.87 -9.58 -4.20
CA PHE A 208 12.22 -9.62 -3.65
C PHE A 208 13.10 -10.64 -4.38
N TYR A 209 14.37 -10.31 -4.59
CA TYR A 209 15.32 -11.18 -5.31
C TYR A 209 16.78 -10.74 -5.12
N LYS A 210 17.74 -11.61 -5.49
CA LYS A 210 19.17 -11.28 -5.56
C LYS A 210 19.48 -10.45 -6.81
N VAL A 211 20.02 -9.26 -6.63
CA VAL A 211 20.59 -8.47 -7.74
C VAL A 211 21.91 -9.08 -8.20
N ASN A 212 22.73 -9.53 -7.25
CA ASN A 212 23.97 -10.29 -7.47
C ASN A 212 24.25 -11.17 -6.23
N ASP A 213 25.46 -11.70 -6.09
CA ASP A 213 25.81 -12.63 -5.02
C ASP A 213 25.64 -12.04 -3.60
N THR A 214 25.79 -10.74 -3.43
CA THR A 214 25.84 -10.06 -2.12
C THR A 214 24.72 -9.03 -1.90
N LEU A 215 24.07 -8.56 -2.98
CA LEU A 215 23.07 -7.48 -2.96
C LEU A 215 21.66 -8.00 -3.23
N GLY A 216 20.78 -7.81 -2.26
CA GLY A 216 19.36 -8.13 -2.35
C GLY A 216 18.55 -6.91 -2.77
N TYR A 217 17.35 -7.15 -3.25
CA TYR A 217 16.37 -6.13 -3.58
C TYR A 217 15.02 -6.53 -2.98
N ILE A 218 14.35 -5.59 -2.32
CA ILE A 218 12.96 -5.72 -1.84
C ILE A 218 12.21 -4.49 -2.30
N ARG A 219 11.06 -4.69 -2.96
CA ARG A 219 10.13 -3.61 -3.34
C ARG A 219 8.88 -3.66 -2.49
N MET A 220 8.56 -2.53 -1.87
CA MET A 220 7.43 -2.39 -0.96
C MET A 220 6.51 -1.25 -1.40
N ASN A 221 5.23 -1.54 -1.60
CA ASN A 221 4.28 -0.59 -2.17
C ASN A 221 3.44 0.19 -1.13
N ARG A 222 3.34 -0.28 0.11
CA ARG A 222 2.61 0.37 1.21
C ARG A 222 3.06 -0.13 2.58
N PHE A 223 2.53 0.49 3.64
CA PHE A 223 2.72 0.10 5.04
C PHE A 223 1.37 -0.32 5.67
N ALA A 224 0.96 -1.55 5.41
CA ALA A 224 -0.20 -2.23 6.03
C ALA A 224 0.20 -3.05 7.27
N GLU A 225 -0.77 -3.52 8.06
CA GLU A 225 -0.53 -4.34 9.27
C GLU A 225 0.35 -5.57 9.00
N THR A 226 0.14 -6.27 7.88
CA THR A 226 0.91 -7.48 7.51
C THR A 226 2.32 -7.20 7.00
N THR A 227 2.68 -5.94 6.76
CA THR A 227 3.89 -5.58 6.00
C THR A 227 5.15 -5.98 6.73
N ASN A 228 5.20 -5.85 8.06
CA ASN A 228 6.39 -6.20 8.83
C ASN A 228 6.70 -7.70 8.69
N ASP A 229 5.69 -8.55 8.82
CA ASP A 229 5.85 -10.01 8.67
C ASP A 229 6.26 -10.40 7.23
N GLU A 230 5.68 -9.74 6.22
CA GLU A 230 6.05 -9.95 4.82
C GLU A 230 7.51 -9.52 4.57
N PHE A 231 7.92 -8.39 5.14
CA PHE A 231 9.26 -7.85 5.01
C PHE A 231 10.32 -8.72 5.70
N ASP A 232 10.08 -9.10 6.96
CA ASP A 232 10.94 -10.01 7.72
C ASP A 232 11.13 -11.35 7.00
N SER A 233 10.04 -11.91 6.48
CA SER A 233 10.08 -13.15 5.69
C SER A 233 10.94 -13.00 4.43
N ALA A 234 10.78 -11.90 3.69
CA ALA A 234 11.57 -11.61 2.49
C ALA A 234 13.05 -11.37 2.82
N LEU A 235 13.33 -10.64 3.90
CA LEU A 235 14.68 -10.32 4.34
C LEU A 235 15.45 -11.57 4.79
N LYS A 236 14.81 -12.42 5.61
CA LYS A 236 15.37 -13.71 6.04
C LYS A 236 15.58 -14.66 4.87
N ALA A 237 14.69 -14.66 3.87
CA ALA A 237 14.88 -15.45 2.66
C ALA A 237 16.13 -15.01 1.89
N LEU A 238 16.32 -13.70 1.70
CA LEU A 238 17.51 -13.16 1.05
C LEU A 238 18.79 -13.43 1.85
N GLU A 239 18.76 -13.26 3.17
CA GLU A 239 19.91 -13.53 4.03
C GLU A 239 20.36 -14.99 3.95
N LYS A 240 19.42 -15.94 3.94
CA LYS A 240 19.70 -17.38 3.74
C LYS A 240 20.36 -17.66 2.39
N GLU A 241 20.14 -16.82 1.39
CA GLU A 241 20.80 -16.91 0.08
C GLU A 241 22.15 -16.18 0.02
N GLY A 242 22.70 -15.75 1.17
CA GLY A 242 24.04 -15.14 1.30
C GLY A 242 24.07 -13.62 1.13
N ILE A 243 22.91 -12.95 1.13
CA ILE A 243 22.83 -11.51 0.95
C ILE A 243 23.32 -10.76 2.19
N ASN A 244 24.20 -9.79 1.98
CA ASN A 244 24.79 -8.97 3.03
C ASN A 244 24.66 -7.45 2.79
N SER A 245 23.91 -7.06 1.75
CA SER A 245 23.56 -5.68 1.44
C SER A 245 22.18 -5.64 0.78
N LEU A 246 21.44 -4.54 0.92
CA LEU A 246 20.05 -4.47 0.48
C LEU A 246 19.75 -3.17 -0.29
N ILE A 247 18.89 -3.29 -1.31
CA ILE A 247 18.12 -2.19 -1.88
C ILE A 247 16.67 -2.33 -1.39
N LEU A 248 16.18 -1.33 -0.65
CA LEU A 248 14.77 -1.18 -0.29
C LEU A 248 14.13 -0.15 -1.23
N ASP A 249 13.25 -0.62 -2.12
CA ASP A 249 12.55 0.23 -3.08
C ASP A 249 11.20 0.71 -2.53
N LEU A 250 11.14 2.00 -2.19
CA LEU A 250 9.95 2.72 -1.72
C LEU A 250 9.41 3.68 -2.78
N ARG A 251 9.85 3.57 -4.05
CA ARG A 251 9.33 4.40 -5.14
C ARG A 251 7.83 4.12 -5.29
N ASN A 252 7.03 5.18 -5.41
CA ASN A 252 5.56 5.12 -5.50
C ASN A 252 4.84 4.53 -4.28
N ASN A 253 5.51 4.45 -3.12
CA ASN A 253 4.88 4.05 -1.87
C ASN A 253 4.34 5.27 -1.11
N SER A 254 3.02 5.44 -1.12
CA SER A 254 2.32 6.57 -0.48
C SER A 254 2.32 6.55 1.06
N GLY A 255 2.94 5.54 1.68
CA GLY A 255 3.01 5.35 3.12
C GLY A 255 1.99 4.33 3.63
N GLY A 256 1.42 4.62 4.80
CA GLY A 256 0.51 3.73 5.53
C GLY A 256 0.70 3.94 7.04
N PHE A 257 0.63 2.87 7.82
CA PHE A 257 0.80 2.95 9.27
C PHE A 257 2.20 3.42 9.67
N LEU A 258 2.24 4.46 10.50
CA LEU A 258 3.46 5.04 11.04
C LEU A 258 4.28 3.99 11.82
N ASN A 259 3.63 3.20 12.67
CA ASN A 259 4.30 2.17 13.47
C ASN A 259 4.97 1.08 12.64
N VAL A 260 4.37 0.71 11.50
CA VAL A 260 4.99 -0.23 10.56
C VAL A 260 6.23 0.41 9.93
N GLY A 261 6.17 1.70 9.57
CA GLY A 261 7.36 2.44 9.13
C GLY A 261 8.49 2.46 10.16
N ILE A 262 8.15 2.62 11.45
CA ILE A 262 9.10 2.56 12.56
C ILE A 262 9.74 1.17 12.66
N GLN A 263 8.93 0.10 12.63
CA GLN A 263 9.42 -1.28 12.69
C GLN A 263 10.38 -1.60 11.54
N ILE A 264 10.05 -1.15 10.32
CA ILE A 264 10.93 -1.33 9.16
C ILE A 264 12.23 -0.52 9.31
N ALA A 265 12.19 0.70 9.87
CA ALA A 265 13.39 1.49 10.12
C ALA A 265 14.29 0.87 11.20
N ASP A 266 13.67 0.28 12.23
CA ASP A 266 14.34 -0.37 13.37
C ASP A 266 15.28 -1.50 12.92
N GLU A 267 14.86 -2.28 11.91
CA GLU A 267 15.62 -3.39 11.33
C GLU A 267 17.04 -3.00 10.85
N PHE A 268 17.26 -1.72 10.59
CA PHE A 268 18.51 -1.19 10.06
C PHE A 268 19.31 -0.36 11.06
N LEU A 269 18.73 0.04 12.18
CA LEU A 269 19.34 0.98 13.12
C LEU A 269 19.83 0.24 14.35
N ALA A 270 21.06 0.56 14.78
CA ALA A 270 21.54 0.09 16.08
C ALA A 270 20.67 0.65 17.21
N LYS A 271 20.71 0.01 18.38
CA LYS A 271 19.98 0.42 19.58
C LYS A 271 20.12 1.91 19.91
N ASP A 272 19.05 2.48 20.44
CA ASP A 272 19.00 3.84 21.00
C ASP A 272 19.28 4.95 19.96
N LYS A 273 18.95 4.69 18.68
CA LYS A 273 18.94 5.71 17.63
C LYS A 273 17.53 6.23 17.42
N MET A 274 17.37 7.55 17.45
CA MET A 274 16.07 8.15 17.18
C MET A 274 15.63 7.81 15.74
N ILE A 275 14.39 7.37 15.60
CA ILE A 275 13.76 7.06 14.31
C ILE A 275 12.95 8.27 13.85
N VAL A 276 12.10 8.77 14.73
CA VAL A 276 11.16 9.86 14.47
C VAL A 276 10.71 10.47 15.78
N PHE A 277 10.30 11.73 15.77
CA PHE A 277 9.50 12.29 16.85
C PHE A 277 8.30 13.05 16.31
N THR A 278 7.21 13.05 17.08
CA THR A 278 5.97 13.72 16.72
C THR A 278 5.66 14.86 17.68
N LYS A 279 4.95 15.87 17.20
CA LYS A 279 4.48 17.00 17.99
C LYS A 279 3.03 17.31 17.65
N ASN A 280 2.16 17.27 18.64
CA ASN A 280 0.73 17.53 18.48
C ASN A 280 0.35 19.00 18.78
N ASN A 281 -0.94 19.30 18.66
CA ASN A 281 -1.48 20.64 18.93
C ASN A 281 -1.39 21.09 20.40
N ARG A 282 -1.23 20.15 21.34
CA ARG A 282 -0.98 20.42 22.78
C ARG A 282 0.49 20.65 23.09
N LYS A 283 1.36 20.66 22.07
CA LYS A 283 2.83 20.76 22.17
C LYS A 283 3.49 19.56 22.88
N GLU A 284 2.76 18.46 23.06
CA GLU A 284 3.33 17.20 23.55
C GLU A 284 4.27 16.65 22.48
N ILE A 285 5.44 16.16 22.90
CA ILE A 285 6.44 15.54 22.03
C ILE A 285 6.53 14.07 22.40
N GLU A 286 6.42 13.21 21.39
CA GLU A 286 6.63 11.77 21.52
C GLU A 286 7.82 11.40 20.65
N GLU A 287 8.87 10.85 21.27
CA GLU A 287 10.08 10.41 20.59
C GLU A 287 10.10 8.89 20.49
N THR A 288 10.50 8.37 19.34
CA THR A 288 10.65 6.93 19.13
C THR A 288 12.08 6.58 18.76
N TYR A 289 12.62 5.58 19.44
CA TYR A 289 13.99 5.10 19.32
C TYR A 289 14.02 3.65 18.85
N SER A 290 15.09 3.28 18.18
CA SER A 290 15.37 1.91 17.74
C SER A 290 15.73 0.98 18.89
N THR A 291 15.35 -0.28 18.73
CA THR A 291 15.72 -1.41 19.57
C THR A 291 16.99 -2.08 19.04
N ALA A 292 17.35 -3.23 19.60
CA ALA A 292 18.48 -4.03 19.15
C ALA A 292 18.00 -5.34 18.54
N GLY A 293 18.79 -5.93 17.64
CA GLY A 293 18.55 -7.24 17.05
C GLY A 293 18.12 -7.22 15.58
N GLY A 294 18.23 -6.09 14.88
CA GLY A 294 17.97 -6.03 13.45
C GLY A 294 19.02 -6.82 12.65
N LEU A 295 18.58 -7.65 11.70
CA LEU A 295 19.44 -8.45 10.81
C LEU A 295 20.33 -7.58 9.92
N PHE A 296 19.91 -6.33 9.67
CA PHE A 296 20.61 -5.37 8.83
C PHE A 296 21.09 -4.15 9.61
N GLU A 297 21.40 -4.23 10.91
CA GLU A 297 21.97 -3.10 11.66
C GLU A 297 23.33 -2.61 11.13
N ASN A 298 24.17 -3.54 10.65
CA ASN A 298 25.57 -3.24 10.25
C ASN A 298 25.86 -3.49 8.75
N LYS A 299 24.83 -3.81 7.96
CA LYS A 299 24.93 -4.20 6.54
C LYS A 299 24.58 -3.04 5.60
N PRO A 300 25.25 -2.82 4.45
CA PRO A 300 24.93 -1.71 3.56
C PRO A 300 23.46 -1.71 3.08
N ILE A 301 22.81 -0.54 3.12
CA ILE A 301 21.41 -0.34 2.70
C ILE A 301 21.28 0.88 1.79
N PHE A 302 20.61 0.69 0.66
CA PHE A 302 20.15 1.75 -0.23
C PHE A 302 18.63 1.84 -0.17
N VAL A 303 18.09 3.05 -0.12
CA VAL A 303 16.64 3.27 -0.16
C VAL A 303 16.29 4.03 -1.43
N LEU A 304 15.52 3.42 -2.32
CA LEU A 304 15.05 4.07 -3.54
C LEU A 304 13.78 4.87 -3.25
N VAL A 305 13.77 6.13 -3.65
CA VAL A 305 12.63 7.04 -3.42
C VAL A 305 12.32 7.89 -4.66
N ASN A 306 11.08 8.35 -4.74
CA ASN A 306 10.66 9.34 -5.73
C ASN A 306 9.60 10.29 -5.15
N GLU A 307 9.08 11.19 -5.98
CA GLU A 307 8.08 12.20 -5.62
C GLU A 307 6.75 11.62 -5.09
N ASN A 308 6.52 10.31 -5.28
CA ASN A 308 5.35 9.60 -4.80
C ASN A 308 5.62 8.84 -3.50
N SER A 309 6.88 8.76 -3.05
CA SER A 309 7.24 8.23 -1.74
C SER A 309 6.77 9.21 -0.66
N ALA A 310 5.88 8.81 0.24
CA ALA A 310 5.26 9.71 1.22
C ALA A 310 5.12 9.09 2.62
N SER A 311 4.96 9.93 3.64
CA SER A 311 4.57 9.54 5.01
C SER A 311 5.51 8.47 5.60
N ALA A 312 5.04 7.26 5.93
CA ALA A 312 5.88 6.19 6.48
C ALA A 312 7.14 5.89 5.63
N SER A 313 7.06 6.02 4.30
CA SER A 313 8.24 5.92 3.42
C SER A 313 9.30 6.97 3.73
N GLU A 314 8.87 8.19 4.07
CA GLU A 314 9.74 9.31 4.40
C GLU A 314 10.27 9.22 5.83
N ILE A 315 9.55 8.54 6.73
CA ILE A 315 10.05 8.18 8.06
C ILE A 315 11.23 7.21 7.91
N VAL A 316 11.07 6.11 7.14
CA VAL A 316 12.16 5.15 6.90
C VAL A 316 13.35 5.85 6.24
N ALA A 317 13.12 6.61 5.16
CA ALA A 317 14.19 7.31 4.47
C ALA A 317 14.87 8.36 5.36
N GLY A 318 14.10 9.14 6.12
CA GLY A 318 14.61 10.16 7.03
C GLY A 318 15.41 9.57 8.20
N ALA A 319 14.90 8.53 8.84
CA ALA A 319 15.57 7.84 9.93
C ALA A 319 16.94 7.29 9.50
N LEU A 320 16.99 6.66 8.32
CA LEU A 320 18.24 6.10 7.79
C LEU A 320 19.20 7.18 7.27
N GLN A 321 18.70 8.25 6.67
CA GLN A 321 19.53 9.34 6.18
C GLN A 321 20.16 10.13 7.32
N ASP A 322 19.36 10.47 8.34
CA ASP A 322 19.75 11.35 9.45
C ASP A 322 20.67 10.65 10.45
N ASN A 323 20.56 9.33 10.60
CA ASN A 323 21.50 8.52 11.40
C ASN A 323 22.76 8.10 10.61
N ASP A 324 22.97 8.63 9.41
CA ASP A 324 24.07 8.25 8.50
C ASP A 324 24.18 6.74 8.28
N ARG A 325 23.01 6.08 8.20
CA ARG A 325 22.89 4.64 8.15
C ARG A 325 22.69 4.11 6.74
N GLY A 326 21.81 4.74 5.97
CA GLY A 326 21.50 4.35 4.60
C GLY A 326 21.84 5.43 3.59
N VAL A 327 21.87 5.04 2.32
CA VAL A 327 22.03 5.97 1.19
C VAL A 327 20.68 6.10 0.49
N ILE A 328 20.15 7.31 0.45
CA ILE A 328 18.90 7.62 -0.23
C ILE A 328 19.20 7.90 -1.70
N VAL A 329 18.60 7.12 -2.60
CA VAL A 329 18.84 7.19 -4.04
C VAL A 329 17.54 7.52 -4.75
N GLY A 330 17.55 8.52 -5.63
CA GLY A 330 16.39 8.83 -6.45
C GLY A 330 16.07 10.30 -6.58
N ARG A 331 14.84 10.67 -6.22
CA ARG A 331 14.34 12.04 -6.30
C ARG A 331 13.69 12.45 -4.98
N ARG A 332 13.51 13.77 -4.81
CA ARG A 332 12.88 14.32 -3.62
C ARG A 332 11.51 13.67 -3.39
N THR A 333 11.25 13.26 -2.15
CA THR A 333 9.97 12.63 -1.75
C THR A 333 8.82 13.63 -1.72
N PHE A 334 7.61 13.15 -1.44
CA PHE A 334 6.38 13.93 -1.49
C PHE A 334 6.37 15.14 -0.53
N GLY A 335 6.90 14.97 0.68
CA GLY A 335 6.93 15.98 1.74
C GLY A 335 5.70 15.97 2.64
N LYS A 336 5.22 14.79 3.05
CA LYS A 336 4.11 14.64 4.01
C LYS A 336 4.69 14.34 5.40
N GLY A 337 4.97 15.42 6.14
CA GLY A 337 5.42 15.44 7.53
C GLY A 337 4.29 15.46 8.57
N LEU A 338 3.18 14.77 8.30
CA LEU A 338 1.95 14.80 9.10
C LEU A 338 1.57 13.41 9.61
N VAL A 339 1.02 13.38 10.82
CA VAL A 339 0.37 12.21 11.41
C VAL A 339 -1.13 12.43 11.33
N GLN A 340 -1.84 11.41 10.85
CA GLN A 340 -3.29 11.44 10.77
C GLN A 340 -3.89 10.35 11.65
N SER A 341 -5.03 10.66 12.25
CA SER A 341 -5.83 9.74 13.05
C SER A 341 -7.17 9.52 12.38
N GLU A 342 -7.62 8.28 12.32
CA GLU A 342 -8.98 7.93 11.91
C GLU A 342 -9.92 8.02 13.11
N MET A 343 -10.99 8.79 12.95
CA MET A 343 -11.99 9.05 13.98
C MET A 343 -13.34 8.55 13.47
N PRO A 344 -13.92 7.49 14.07
CA PRO A 344 -15.20 6.96 13.62
C PRO A 344 -16.33 7.96 13.91
N LEU A 345 -17.34 7.97 13.04
CA LEU A 345 -18.56 8.76 13.18
C LEU A 345 -19.77 7.85 13.47
N PRO A 346 -20.86 8.38 14.05
CA PRO A 346 -22.00 7.56 14.52
C PRO A 346 -22.74 6.77 13.42
N ASP A 347 -22.66 7.21 12.17
CA ASP A 347 -23.32 6.59 11.00
C ASP A 347 -22.52 5.41 10.40
N GLY A 348 -21.31 5.18 10.91
CA GLY A 348 -20.37 4.16 10.43
C GLY A 348 -19.35 4.69 9.41
N SER A 349 -19.37 5.99 9.11
CA SER A 349 -18.31 6.67 8.36
C SER A 349 -17.12 7.02 9.28
N ALA A 350 -16.06 7.63 8.73
CA ALA A 350 -14.94 8.10 9.52
C ALA A 350 -14.31 9.38 8.95
N VAL A 351 -13.65 10.15 9.84
CA VAL A 351 -12.79 11.27 9.44
C VAL A 351 -11.34 10.88 9.66
N ARG A 352 -10.52 11.02 8.63
CA ARG A 352 -9.07 10.94 8.73
C ARG A 352 -8.51 12.35 8.90
N LEU A 353 -8.15 12.72 10.12
CA LEU A 353 -7.77 14.09 10.50
C LEU A 353 -6.28 14.19 10.80
N THR A 354 -5.62 15.26 10.34
CA THR A 354 -4.26 15.59 10.77
C THR A 354 -4.22 16.02 12.24
N THR A 355 -3.54 15.24 13.08
CA THR A 355 -3.50 15.46 14.54
C THR A 355 -2.12 15.87 15.06
N ALA A 356 -1.05 15.53 14.34
CA ALA A 356 0.30 15.90 14.70
C ALA A 356 1.20 16.12 13.47
N ARG A 357 2.38 16.71 13.71
CA ARG A 357 3.49 16.77 12.76
C ARG A 357 4.57 15.82 13.22
N TYR A 358 5.32 15.22 12.29
CA TYR A 358 6.53 14.48 12.63
C TYR A 358 7.77 15.15 12.06
N TYR A 359 8.89 14.82 12.67
CA TYR A 359 10.21 15.37 12.41
C TYR A 359 11.21 14.22 12.37
N THR A 360 12.23 14.36 11.53
CA THR A 360 13.31 13.38 11.41
C THR A 360 14.33 13.56 12.54
N PRO A 361 15.26 12.61 12.74
CA PRO A 361 16.19 12.63 13.88
C PRO A 361 17.06 13.89 14.01
N THR A 362 17.40 14.60 12.93
CA THR A 362 18.12 15.89 13.05
C THR A 362 17.23 17.07 13.45
N GLY A 363 15.94 16.84 13.72
CA GLY A 363 14.98 17.89 14.09
C GLY A 363 14.32 18.61 12.92
N ARG A 364 14.56 18.18 11.66
CA ARG A 364 13.99 18.86 10.50
C ARG A 364 12.56 18.43 10.23
N SER A 365 11.70 19.41 9.95
CA SER A 365 10.39 19.14 9.37
C SER A 365 10.54 18.93 7.87
N ILE A 366 9.98 17.83 7.37
CA ILE A 366 9.93 17.58 5.93
C ILE A 366 8.61 18.04 5.30
N GLN A 367 7.68 18.59 6.09
CA GLN A 367 6.36 18.98 5.60
C GLN A 367 6.48 20.06 4.53
N LYS A 368 5.89 19.78 3.37
CA LYS A 368 5.78 20.74 2.28
C LYS A 368 4.76 21.84 2.64
N PRO A 369 5.05 23.11 2.38
CA PRO A 369 4.09 24.19 2.57
C PRO A 369 2.81 23.99 1.74
N TYR A 370 1.63 24.25 2.32
CA TYR A 370 0.34 24.06 1.66
C TYR A 370 0.07 25.05 0.51
N ASN A 371 0.67 26.24 0.54
CA ASN A 371 0.33 27.34 -0.37
C ASN A 371 1.00 27.26 -1.77
N LEU A 372 1.55 26.11 -2.15
CA LEU A 372 2.38 26.00 -3.35
C LEU A 372 1.59 25.52 -4.57
N ARG A 373 0.76 26.41 -5.12
CA ARG A 373 0.19 26.28 -6.48
C ARG A 373 1.27 26.35 -7.58
N HIS A 374 2.52 26.71 -7.25
CA HIS A 374 3.58 27.05 -8.21
C HIS A 374 4.98 26.50 -7.91
N GLN A 375 5.13 25.22 -7.55
CA GLN A 375 6.40 24.53 -7.83
C GLN A 375 6.17 23.12 -8.37
N ARG A 376 5.76 23.07 -9.65
CA ARG A 376 6.08 21.98 -10.58
C ARG A 376 7.57 22.00 -10.94
N ARG A 377 8.44 22.06 -9.94
CA ARG A 377 9.88 22.00 -10.16
C ARG A 377 10.45 20.91 -9.27
N SER A 378 10.33 19.69 -9.78
CA SER A 378 11.19 18.54 -9.50
C SER A 378 12.64 18.80 -9.94
N PHE A 379 13.14 20.03 -9.74
CA PHE A 379 14.51 20.38 -10.05
C PHE A 379 15.37 20.14 -8.81
N GLN A 380 16.54 19.60 -9.09
CA GLN A 380 17.65 19.45 -8.16
C GLN A 380 17.74 20.69 -7.28
N ILE A 381 17.78 20.48 -5.96
CA ILE A 381 18.01 21.56 -5.02
C ILE A 381 19.44 22.05 -5.26
N ASP A 382 19.58 23.30 -5.65
CA ASP A 382 20.87 23.98 -5.60
C ASP A 382 21.11 24.42 -4.15
N ASN A 383 22.15 23.87 -3.52
CA ASN A 383 22.51 24.14 -2.13
C ASN A 383 22.68 25.63 -1.82
N THR A 384 23.00 26.45 -2.82
CA THR A 384 23.16 27.92 -2.68
C THR A 384 21.82 28.65 -2.53
N THR A 385 20.72 28.03 -2.95
CA THR A 385 19.38 28.62 -2.97
C THR A 385 18.50 28.25 -1.78
N VAL A 386 18.96 27.30 -0.95
CA VAL A 386 18.22 26.85 0.23
C VAL A 386 18.50 27.79 1.41
N PRO A 387 17.47 28.37 2.05
CA PRO A 387 17.64 29.13 3.28
C PRO A 387 18.38 28.32 4.35
N ASP A 388 19.28 28.96 5.09
CA ASP A 388 20.07 28.29 6.13
C ASP A 388 19.19 27.68 7.24
N SER A 389 18.00 28.25 7.49
CA SER A 389 17.00 27.69 8.41
C SER A 389 16.45 26.32 8.01
N LEU A 390 16.68 25.89 6.77
CA LEU A 390 16.30 24.57 6.26
C LEU A 390 17.49 23.63 6.14
N LYS A 391 18.70 24.04 6.53
CA LYS A 391 19.92 23.20 6.52
C LYS A 391 20.15 22.61 7.90
N PHE A 392 20.35 21.30 7.94
CA PHE A 392 20.64 20.52 9.13
C PHE A 392 21.86 19.67 8.86
N THR A 393 22.50 19.17 9.92
CA THR A 393 23.72 18.37 9.80
C THR A 393 23.52 17.06 10.54
N THR A 394 23.82 15.94 9.87
CA THR A 394 23.78 14.61 10.47
C THR A 394 24.96 14.42 11.43
N PRO A 395 24.95 13.40 12.31
CA PRO A 395 26.05 13.13 13.23
C PRO A 395 27.43 12.99 12.59
N LYS A 396 27.52 12.48 11.35
CA LYS A 396 28.78 12.38 10.58
C LYS A 396 29.06 13.60 9.69
N GLY A 397 28.33 14.69 9.82
CA GLY A 397 28.62 15.96 9.15
C GLY A 397 27.96 16.15 7.78
N LYS A 398 27.05 15.27 7.35
CA LYS A 398 26.35 15.43 6.06
C LYS A 398 25.28 16.50 6.19
N VAL A 399 25.23 17.43 5.23
CA VAL A 399 24.16 18.44 5.18
C VAL A 399 22.89 17.82 4.62
N VAL A 400 21.78 18.01 5.31
CA VAL A 400 20.44 17.53 4.95
C VAL A 400 19.41 18.65 5.06
N TYR A 401 18.30 18.56 4.32
CA TYR A 401 17.38 19.68 4.09
C TYR A 401 15.95 19.45 4.58
N GLY A 402 15.34 20.45 5.23
CA GLY A 402 13.92 20.46 5.58
C GLY A 402 12.99 21.02 4.48
N GLY A 403 11.69 21.13 4.79
CA GLY A 403 10.73 21.97 4.09
C GLY A 403 10.15 21.44 2.77
N GLY A 404 10.17 20.13 2.50
CA GLY A 404 9.50 19.59 1.32
C GLY A 404 9.86 18.17 0.91
N GLY A 405 10.00 17.26 1.87
CA GLY A 405 10.39 15.87 1.65
C GLY A 405 11.90 15.62 1.81
N ILE A 406 12.25 14.35 1.95
CA ILE A 406 13.60 13.82 1.96
C ILE A 406 14.23 14.03 0.60
N TYR A 407 15.35 14.76 0.58
CA TYR A 407 16.16 14.93 -0.61
C TYR A 407 17.19 13.79 -0.71
N PRO A 408 17.37 13.16 -1.87
CA PRO A 408 18.24 11.99 -2.00
C PRO A 408 19.73 12.37 -1.85
N ASP A 409 20.53 11.44 -1.32
CA ASP A 409 21.99 11.53 -1.31
C ASP A 409 22.57 11.35 -2.73
N VAL A 410 21.94 10.47 -3.52
CA VAL A 410 22.29 10.22 -4.93
C VAL A 410 21.09 10.57 -5.80
N TYR A 411 21.17 11.69 -6.51
CA TYR A 411 20.10 12.13 -7.40
C TYR A 411 20.08 11.30 -8.69
N VAL A 412 18.89 10.81 -9.04
CA VAL A 412 18.61 10.10 -10.29
C VAL A 412 17.55 10.89 -11.09
N PRO A 413 17.89 11.42 -12.28
CA PRO A 413 16.93 12.17 -13.09
C PRO A 413 15.83 11.26 -13.66
N VAL A 414 14.67 11.85 -13.98
CA VAL A 414 13.62 11.16 -14.75
C VAL A 414 14.02 11.18 -16.23
N ASP A 415 13.91 10.05 -16.93
CA ASP A 415 13.88 10.10 -18.39
C ASP A 415 12.51 10.66 -18.83
N MET A 416 12.48 11.96 -19.11
CA MET A 416 11.27 12.69 -19.54
C MET A 416 11.05 12.68 -21.05
N LYS A 417 11.74 11.82 -21.83
CA LYS A 417 11.45 11.71 -23.26
C LYS A 417 9.97 11.31 -23.46
N PRO A 418 9.18 12.06 -24.26
CA PRO A 418 7.75 11.78 -24.46
C PRO A 418 7.49 10.34 -24.94
N GLU A 419 8.40 9.81 -25.76
CA GLU A 419 8.37 8.43 -26.27
C GLU A 419 8.47 7.40 -25.12
N THR A 420 9.40 7.62 -24.17
CA THR A 420 9.56 6.79 -22.97
C THR A 420 8.37 6.91 -22.01
N TYR A 421 7.82 8.12 -21.86
CA TYR A 421 6.68 8.37 -20.96
C TYR A 421 5.43 7.59 -21.37
N MET A 422 5.02 7.69 -22.64
CA MET A 422 3.81 7.01 -23.11
C MET A 422 3.97 5.47 -23.09
N VAL A 423 5.18 4.98 -23.37
CA VAL A 423 5.51 3.56 -23.19
C VAL A 423 5.32 3.15 -21.73
N ASN A 424 5.88 3.90 -20.78
CA ASN A 424 5.73 3.61 -19.36
C ASN A 424 4.26 3.64 -18.89
N GLU A 425 3.45 4.59 -19.34
CA GLU A 425 2.02 4.66 -19.02
C GLU A 425 1.27 3.40 -19.48
N VAL A 426 1.47 2.98 -20.74
CA VAL A 426 0.84 1.76 -21.26
C VAL A 426 1.29 0.52 -20.49
N LEU A 427 2.57 0.45 -20.16
CA LEU A 427 3.14 -0.67 -19.43
C LEU A 427 2.66 -0.76 -17.98
N ASN A 428 2.29 0.38 -17.37
CA ASN A 428 1.75 0.45 -16.00
C ASN A 428 0.21 0.41 -15.94
N SER A 429 -0.50 0.65 -17.04
CA SER A 429 -1.97 0.73 -17.10
C SER A 429 -2.73 -0.60 -16.91
N GLY A 430 -2.01 -1.73 -16.80
CA GLY A 430 -2.60 -3.08 -16.80
C GLY A 430 -3.02 -3.58 -18.20
N LEU A 431 -2.96 -2.74 -19.24
CA LEU A 431 -3.26 -3.14 -20.62
C LEU A 431 -2.36 -4.28 -21.11
N THR A 432 -1.09 -4.31 -20.68
CA THR A 432 -0.16 -5.38 -21.04
C THR A 432 -0.61 -6.72 -20.48
N ASN A 433 -1.06 -6.75 -19.23
CA ASN A 433 -1.56 -7.96 -18.58
C ASN A 433 -2.88 -8.43 -19.20
N PHE A 434 -3.77 -7.49 -19.53
CA PHE A 434 -5.01 -7.79 -20.23
C PHE A 434 -4.73 -8.34 -21.64
N PHE A 435 -3.83 -7.73 -22.41
CA PHE A 435 -3.41 -8.26 -23.71
C PHE A 435 -2.84 -9.69 -23.59
N LEU A 436 -1.92 -9.91 -22.66
CA LEU A 436 -1.33 -11.24 -22.47
C LEU A 436 -2.38 -12.28 -22.07
N PHE A 437 -3.35 -11.89 -21.25
CA PHE A 437 -4.50 -12.73 -20.95
C PHE A 437 -5.26 -13.11 -22.24
N GLU A 438 -5.68 -12.12 -23.05
CA GLU A 438 -6.42 -12.38 -24.30
C GLU A 438 -5.61 -13.22 -25.29
N TYR A 439 -4.31 -12.93 -25.41
CA TYR A 439 -3.41 -13.60 -26.33
C TYR A 439 -3.19 -15.07 -25.94
N LEU A 440 -2.89 -15.36 -24.67
CA LEU A 440 -2.69 -16.73 -24.19
C LEU A 440 -3.98 -17.54 -24.15
N ASP A 441 -5.12 -16.91 -23.87
CA ASP A 441 -6.43 -17.57 -23.89
C ASP A 441 -6.87 -17.92 -25.33
N SER A 442 -6.48 -17.13 -26.32
CA SER A 442 -6.72 -17.40 -27.75
C SER A 442 -5.67 -18.32 -28.39
N HIS A 443 -4.47 -18.45 -27.81
CA HIS A 443 -3.38 -19.31 -28.29
C HIS A 443 -2.93 -20.33 -27.22
N PRO A 444 -3.76 -21.32 -26.85
CA PRO A 444 -3.43 -22.24 -25.75
C PRO A 444 -2.10 -23.01 -25.94
N SER A 445 -1.73 -23.32 -27.19
CA SER A 445 -0.45 -23.99 -27.51
C SER A 445 0.79 -23.16 -27.15
N GLN A 446 0.65 -21.83 -27.06
CA GLN A 446 1.73 -20.92 -26.66
C GLN A 446 1.77 -20.68 -25.15
N ASN A 447 0.75 -21.14 -24.40
CA ASN A 447 0.70 -21.01 -22.95
C ASN A 447 1.40 -22.18 -22.25
N HIS A 448 2.67 -22.40 -22.60
CA HIS A 448 3.52 -23.42 -21.98
C HIS A 448 4.58 -22.75 -21.11
N LYS A 449 4.59 -23.07 -19.80
CA LYS A 449 5.57 -22.56 -18.84
C LYS A 449 6.95 -23.18 -19.10
N PRO A 450 7.96 -22.42 -19.57
CA PRO A 450 9.29 -22.95 -19.82
C PRO A 450 10.08 -23.17 -18.52
N GLN A 451 11.24 -23.82 -18.61
CA GLN A 451 12.16 -23.96 -17.48
C GLN A 451 12.68 -22.59 -17.04
N LYS A 452 12.68 -22.32 -15.72
CA LYS A 452 12.89 -20.98 -15.14
C LYS A 452 14.23 -20.35 -15.54
N SER A 453 15.33 -21.12 -15.54
CA SER A 453 16.66 -20.56 -15.89
C SER A 453 16.76 -20.18 -17.37
N TYR A 454 16.21 -21.01 -18.27
CA TYR A 454 16.10 -20.67 -19.68
C TYR A 454 15.20 -19.45 -19.90
N PHE A 455 14.08 -19.35 -19.17
CA PHE A 455 13.18 -18.21 -19.28
C PHE A 455 13.88 -16.89 -18.92
N ILE A 456 14.60 -16.86 -17.79
CA ILE A 456 15.30 -15.66 -17.33
C ILE A 456 16.39 -15.26 -18.35
N GLY A 457 17.29 -16.17 -18.72
CA GLY A 457 18.47 -15.84 -19.54
C GLY A 457 18.27 -15.87 -21.05
N GLY A 458 17.46 -16.80 -21.58
CA GLY A 458 17.42 -17.14 -23.00
C GLY A 458 16.10 -16.83 -23.72
N TYR A 459 14.97 -16.82 -23.03
CA TYR A 459 13.67 -16.61 -23.67
C TYR A 459 13.53 -15.20 -24.24
N LYS A 460 13.09 -15.14 -25.52
CA LYS A 460 12.74 -13.91 -26.24
C LYS A 460 11.26 -13.93 -26.57
N VAL A 461 10.59 -12.80 -26.38
CA VAL A 461 9.18 -12.65 -26.78
C VAL A 461 9.07 -12.85 -28.29
N PRO A 462 8.19 -13.76 -28.78
CA PRO A 462 8.02 -13.99 -30.21
C PRO A 462 7.62 -12.72 -30.97
N LYS A 463 8.10 -12.57 -32.21
CA LYS A 463 7.77 -11.40 -33.06
C LYS A 463 6.27 -11.32 -33.32
N GLU A 464 5.62 -12.46 -33.42
CA GLU A 464 4.18 -12.63 -33.60
C GLU A 464 3.42 -12.00 -32.44
N MET A 465 3.86 -12.24 -31.20
CA MET A 465 3.26 -11.65 -30.00
C MET A 465 3.49 -10.13 -29.94
N LEU A 466 4.68 -9.65 -30.30
CA LEU A 466 4.97 -8.21 -30.39
C LEU A 466 4.08 -7.51 -31.43
N ASN A 467 3.89 -8.12 -32.59
CA ASN A 467 3.02 -7.61 -33.65
C ASN A 467 1.54 -7.62 -33.21
N ALA A 468 1.10 -8.68 -32.53
CA ALA A 468 -0.23 -8.76 -31.96
C ALA A 468 -0.46 -7.67 -30.90
N PHE A 469 0.53 -7.40 -30.03
CA PHE A 469 0.45 -6.31 -29.06
C PHE A 469 0.37 -4.94 -29.73
N SER A 470 1.15 -4.72 -30.79
CA SER A 470 1.08 -3.49 -31.59
C SER A 470 -0.31 -3.29 -32.19
N LYS A 471 -0.91 -4.35 -32.75
CA LYS A 471 -2.28 -4.31 -33.27
C LYS A 471 -3.30 -4.01 -32.17
N PHE A 472 -3.18 -4.68 -31.02
CA PHE A 472 -4.05 -4.50 -29.85
C PHE A 472 -4.07 -3.05 -29.35
N LEU A 473 -2.91 -2.38 -29.32
CA LEU A 473 -2.81 -0.97 -28.94
C LEU A 473 -3.39 -0.03 -30.00
N LYS A 474 -3.13 -0.28 -31.29
CA LYS A 474 -3.67 0.51 -32.41
C LYS A 474 -5.19 0.49 -32.45
N GLU A 475 -5.82 -0.67 -32.23
CA GLU A 475 -7.28 -0.81 -32.15
C GLU A 475 -7.89 0.05 -31.02
N ARG A 476 -7.11 0.34 -29.99
CA ARG A 476 -7.47 1.22 -28.87
C ARG A 476 -7.01 2.66 -29.06
N LYS A 477 -6.57 3.03 -30.27
CA LYS A 477 -6.06 4.37 -30.64
C LYS A 477 -4.83 4.79 -29.81
N ILE A 478 -4.03 3.83 -29.34
CA ILE A 478 -2.78 4.07 -28.62
C ILE A 478 -1.61 3.90 -29.60
N ASN A 479 -0.91 5.01 -29.92
CA ASN A 479 0.10 5.05 -30.97
C ASN A 479 1.53 5.07 -30.42
N ILE A 480 2.14 3.91 -30.19
CA ILE A 480 3.55 3.81 -29.77
C ILE A 480 4.46 3.54 -30.99
N ASP A 481 5.65 4.16 -31.02
CA ASP A 481 6.72 3.75 -31.93
C ASP A 481 7.35 2.43 -31.47
N PHE A 482 6.85 1.32 -32.01
CA PHE A 482 7.35 -0.02 -31.72
C PHE A 482 8.78 -0.26 -32.24
N LYS A 483 9.24 0.44 -33.27
CA LYS A 483 10.61 0.23 -33.79
C LYS A 483 11.62 0.74 -32.78
N ARG A 484 11.40 1.95 -32.25
CA ARG A 484 12.28 2.57 -31.25
C ARG A 484 12.21 1.89 -29.88
N ASN A 485 11.03 1.40 -29.49
CA ASN A 485 10.78 0.89 -28.13
C ASN A 485 10.65 -0.63 -28.05
N SER A 486 11.02 -1.37 -29.10
CA SER A 486 10.84 -2.82 -29.18
C SER A 486 11.48 -3.59 -28.01
N ASN A 487 12.66 -3.17 -27.57
CA ASN A 487 13.38 -3.80 -26.46
C ASN A 487 12.63 -3.64 -25.13
N ASP A 488 12.17 -2.42 -24.80
CA ASP A 488 11.44 -2.17 -23.57
C ASP A 488 10.07 -2.85 -23.57
N ILE A 489 9.35 -2.75 -24.68
CA ILE A 489 8.06 -3.46 -24.84
C ILE A 489 8.26 -4.97 -24.68
N SER A 490 9.30 -5.54 -25.30
CA SER A 490 9.62 -6.97 -25.17
C SER A 490 9.98 -7.34 -23.74
N LYS A 491 10.79 -6.53 -23.04
CA LYS A 491 11.17 -6.73 -21.64
C LYS A 491 9.93 -6.76 -20.74
N TYR A 492 9.01 -5.81 -20.90
CA TYR A 492 7.80 -5.76 -20.09
C TYR A 492 6.81 -6.87 -20.41
N LEU A 493 6.61 -7.22 -21.68
CA LEU A 493 5.83 -8.41 -22.04
C LEU A 493 6.43 -9.67 -21.42
N LYS A 494 7.76 -9.81 -21.45
CA LYS A 494 8.46 -10.92 -20.77
C LYS A 494 8.25 -10.89 -19.26
N ALA A 495 8.33 -9.73 -18.61
CA ALA A 495 8.09 -9.59 -17.18
C ALA A 495 6.66 -9.98 -16.78
N ASN A 496 5.66 -9.54 -17.56
CA ASN A 496 4.25 -9.87 -17.30
C ASN A 496 3.92 -11.34 -17.63
N LEU A 497 4.57 -11.93 -18.64
CA LEU A 497 4.56 -13.39 -18.83
C LEU A 497 5.15 -14.12 -17.61
N ALA A 498 6.19 -13.56 -16.99
CA ALA A 498 6.79 -14.12 -15.79
C ALA A 498 5.83 -14.11 -14.59
N GLU A 499 5.00 -13.07 -14.49
CA GLU A 499 3.96 -12.96 -13.46
C GLU A 499 2.89 -14.05 -13.62
N ILE A 500 2.52 -14.39 -14.86
CA ILE A 500 1.55 -15.45 -15.18
C ILE A 500 2.17 -16.84 -14.96
N TRP A 501 3.38 -17.07 -15.47
CA TRP A 501 3.99 -18.40 -15.50
C TRP A 501 4.76 -18.76 -14.24
N PHE A 502 5.36 -17.79 -13.54
CA PHE A 502 6.19 -18.01 -12.37
C PHE A 502 5.61 -17.29 -11.16
N ASN A 503 6.10 -16.09 -10.86
CA ASN A 503 5.71 -15.29 -9.72
C ASN A 503 6.23 -13.85 -9.88
N ASP A 504 5.83 -13.00 -8.94
CA ASP A 504 6.14 -11.57 -8.93
C ASP A 504 7.65 -11.30 -8.74
N ASN A 505 8.40 -12.20 -8.09
CA ASN A 505 9.86 -12.10 -7.95
C ASN A 505 10.60 -12.23 -9.29
N VAL A 506 10.20 -13.19 -10.13
CA VAL A 506 10.79 -13.35 -11.47
C VAL A 506 10.39 -12.18 -12.37
N ALA A 507 9.15 -11.72 -12.28
CA ALA A 507 8.67 -10.54 -13.00
C ALA A 507 9.46 -9.29 -12.61
N GLY A 508 9.66 -9.06 -11.31
CA GLY A 508 10.44 -7.95 -10.76
C GLY A 508 11.89 -7.99 -11.25
N LEU A 509 12.55 -9.15 -11.16
CA LEU A 509 13.92 -9.35 -11.65
C LEU A 509 14.05 -8.95 -13.13
N ILE A 510 13.12 -9.39 -13.99
CA ILE A 510 13.15 -9.09 -15.44
C ILE A 510 12.85 -7.62 -15.71
N ARG A 511 11.85 -7.05 -15.02
CA ARG A 511 11.45 -5.64 -15.18
C ARG A 511 12.60 -4.69 -14.83
N ASN A 512 13.36 -5.04 -13.80
CA ASN A 512 14.46 -4.24 -13.27
C ASN A 512 15.80 -4.49 -13.99
N GLN A 513 15.85 -5.30 -15.06
CA GLN A 513 17.05 -5.41 -15.89
C GLN A 513 17.35 -4.07 -16.56
N GLY A 514 18.56 -3.54 -16.31
CA GLY A 514 18.99 -2.22 -16.76
C GLY A 514 18.27 -1.07 -16.06
N ASP A 515 17.73 -1.28 -14.85
CA ASP A 515 17.16 -0.18 -14.05
C ASP A 515 18.28 0.74 -13.56
N PHE A 516 18.19 2.00 -13.97
CA PHE A 516 19.20 3.02 -13.70
C PHE A 516 19.38 3.34 -12.20
N TYR A 517 18.34 3.16 -11.37
CA TYR A 517 18.46 3.33 -9.92
C TYR A 517 19.32 2.22 -9.32
N ILE A 518 19.09 0.96 -9.72
CA ILE A 518 19.89 -0.19 -9.27
C ILE A 518 21.33 -0.03 -9.73
N GLU A 519 21.56 0.38 -10.99
CA GLU A 519 22.91 0.67 -11.49
C GLU A 519 23.59 1.79 -10.71
N SER A 520 22.85 2.84 -10.32
CA SER A 520 23.36 3.93 -9.49
C SER A 520 23.78 3.45 -8.09
N CYS A 521 22.99 2.57 -7.46
CA CYS A 521 23.35 1.93 -6.20
C CYS A 521 24.65 1.10 -6.33
N LEU A 522 24.74 0.27 -7.37
CA LEU A 522 25.93 -0.56 -7.63
C LEU A 522 27.18 0.30 -7.87
N HIS A 523 27.05 1.38 -8.64
CA HIS A 523 28.15 2.29 -8.89
C HIS A 523 28.62 2.98 -7.60
N TYR A 524 27.68 3.51 -6.81
CA TYR A 524 27.99 4.15 -5.53
C TYR A 524 28.66 3.17 -4.56
N TYR A 525 28.15 1.94 -4.49
CA TYR A 525 28.71 0.88 -3.64
C TYR A 525 30.17 0.56 -4.00
N LYS A 526 30.46 0.38 -5.30
CA LYS A 526 31.81 0.08 -5.81
C LYS A 526 32.80 1.21 -5.50
N GLN A 527 32.38 2.48 -5.60
CA GLN A 527 33.26 3.62 -5.29
C GLN A 527 33.66 3.70 -3.81
N LYS A 528 32.74 3.40 -2.89
CA LYS A 528 33.00 3.46 -1.44
C LYS A 528 33.74 2.23 -0.88
N HIS A 529 33.65 1.08 -1.54
CA HIS A 529 34.26 -0.18 -1.09
C HIS A 529 35.08 -0.89 -2.19
N PRO A 530 36.18 -0.29 -2.68
CA PRO A 530 36.94 -0.84 -3.81
C PRO A 530 37.55 -2.23 -3.54
N LYS A 531 37.78 -2.60 -2.27
CA LYS A 531 38.45 -3.86 -1.86
C LYS A 531 37.60 -5.14 -1.96
N ASN A 532 36.27 -5.03 -2.16
CA ASN A 532 35.38 -6.21 -2.25
C ASN A 532 35.06 -6.65 -3.69
N SER A 533 35.77 -6.13 -4.70
CA SER A 533 35.53 -6.46 -6.10
C SER A 533 36.49 -7.55 -6.61
N THR A 534 36.14 -8.82 -6.39
CA THR A 534 36.68 -9.94 -7.20
C THR A 534 35.86 -10.10 -8.48
N GLU A 535 35.84 -9.05 -9.32
CA GLU A 535 35.40 -9.18 -10.72
C GLU A 535 36.61 -8.93 -11.62
N ASN A 536 36.96 -9.93 -12.44
CA ASN A 536 37.97 -9.80 -13.49
C ASN A 536 37.64 -8.59 -14.38
N PRO A 537 38.60 -7.68 -14.63
CA PRO A 537 38.31 -6.47 -15.39
C PRO A 537 37.99 -6.81 -16.84
N THR A 538 36.76 -6.52 -17.26
CA THR A 538 36.39 -6.46 -18.68
C THR A 538 37.32 -5.45 -19.35
N LYS A 539 38.13 -5.89 -20.31
CA LYS A 539 39.06 -5.03 -21.08
C LYS A 539 38.30 -3.86 -21.70
N VAL A 540 38.47 -2.67 -21.12
CA VAL A 540 38.04 -1.41 -21.73
C VAL A 540 38.96 -1.13 -22.92
N VAL A 541 38.46 -1.36 -24.13
CA VAL A 541 39.15 -0.94 -25.37
C VAL A 541 38.95 0.57 -25.54
N ARG A 542 39.93 1.36 -25.10
CA ARG A 542 40.00 2.79 -25.41
C ARG A 542 40.32 2.99 -26.88
N ARG A 543 39.34 3.43 -27.70
CA ARG A 543 39.60 3.93 -29.06
C ARG A 543 39.96 5.42 -29.00
N LYS A 544 41.16 5.79 -29.46
CA LYS A 544 41.56 7.19 -29.70
C LYS A 544 40.85 7.71 -30.96
N ALA A 545 40.32 8.93 -30.91
CA ALA A 545 39.75 9.60 -32.06
C ALA A 545 40.83 9.90 -33.12
N LYS A 546 40.64 9.45 -34.36
CA LYS A 546 41.44 9.88 -35.52
C LYS A 546 40.91 11.23 -36.00
N LYS A 547 41.78 12.24 -36.05
CA LYS A 547 41.50 13.53 -36.70
C LYS A 547 41.26 13.30 -38.21
N PRO A 548 40.34 14.04 -38.85
CA PRO A 548 40.11 13.95 -40.28
C PRO A 548 41.33 14.50 -41.04
N ILE A 549 41.80 13.73 -42.02
CA ILE A 549 42.85 14.11 -42.96
C ILE A 549 42.28 15.23 -43.84
N LYS A 550 42.93 16.40 -43.85
CA LYS A 550 42.67 17.48 -44.81
C LYS A 550 42.93 16.93 -46.21
N ARG A 551 41.91 16.94 -47.09
CA ARG A 551 42.12 16.81 -48.53
C ARG A 551 42.77 18.10 -49.04
N VAL A 552 43.91 17.96 -49.70
CA VAL A 552 44.41 18.92 -50.70
C VAL A 552 43.82 18.50 -52.03
#